data_AF-A0A2A9KGW9-F1
#
_entry.id   AF-A0A2A9KGW9-F1
#
_cell.length_a   1.000
_cell.length_b   1.000
_cell.length_c   1.000
_cell.angle_alpha   90.00
_cell.angle_beta   90.00
_cell.angle_gamma   90.00
#
_symmetry.space_group_name_H-M   'P 1'
#
loop_
_entity.id
_entity.type
_entity.pdbx_description
1 polymer ?
#
loop_
_entity_poly.entity_id
_entity_poly.type
_entity_poly.pdbx_seq_one_letter_code
_entity_poly.pdbx_strand_id
1 'polypeptide(L)'
;MALRIVDKLDLEVMYEAERSSYNQMFRELVTKQIYLAETSGYQAIGFELDGRCIGGAMLCPKYAHFSVLPEYHGTWTFLWRQTLEWIFAQRCPAYAPVHVDNVKCRRFMQRNNWEIIDTVGEFQIYEMDLQALTRLATRRYSRISQTQKMSAHGL
;
A
#
# COMPACT_ATOMS: atom_id res chain seq x y z
N MET A 1 -1.85 1.87 20.95
CA MET A 1 -1.90 1.78 19.48
C MET A 1 -0.53 1.38 18.96
N ALA A 2 -0.33 0.07 18.80
CA ALA A 2 0.86 -0.54 18.22
C ALA A 2 0.54 -0.94 16.77
N LEU A 3 0.96 -0.12 15.82
CA LEU A 3 0.83 -0.38 14.38
C LEU A 3 2.18 -0.88 13.85
N ARG A 4 2.22 -2.03 13.17
CA ARG A 4 3.47 -2.64 12.70
C ARG A 4 3.30 -3.48 11.44
N ILE A 5 4.43 -3.77 10.78
CA ILE A 5 4.55 -4.80 9.76
C ILE A 5 4.91 -6.13 10.45
N VAL A 6 4.38 -7.24 9.93
CA VAL A 6 4.72 -8.61 10.33
C VAL A 6 5.07 -9.46 9.12
N ASP A 7 5.92 -10.46 9.30
CA ASP A 7 6.42 -11.31 8.20
C ASP A 7 5.35 -12.24 7.62
N LYS A 8 4.27 -12.48 8.36
CA LYS A 8 3.17 -13.36 7.94
C LYS A 8 1.93 -12.55 7.60
N LEU A 9 1.55 -12.59 6.34
CA LEU A 9 0.27 -12.06 5.86
C LEU A 9 -0.86 -13.05 6.19
N ASP A 10 -1.97 -12.54 6.72
CA ASP A 10 -3.23 -13.27 6.75
C ASP A 10 -3.93 -13.08 5.39
N LEU A 11 -3.88 -14.12 4.55
CA LEU A 11 -4.46 -14.09 3.22
C LEU A 11 -5.99 -14.04 3.24
N GLU A 12 -6.64 -14.48 4.32
CA GLU A 12 -8.09 -14.36 4.46
C GLU A 12 -8.48 -12.89 4.69
N VAL A 13 -7.73 -12.19 5.54
CA VAL A 13 -7.95 -10.75 5.76
C VAL A 13 -7.72 -9.95 4.48
N MET A 14 -6.70 -10.31 3.69
CA MET A 14 -6.49 -9.69 2.38
C MET A 14 -7.62 -9.95 1.41
N TYR A 15 -8.12 -11.18 1.36
CA TYR A 15 -9.29 -11.52 0.55
C TYR A 15 -10.50 -10.67 0.94
N GLU A 16 -10.80 -10.52 2.23
CA GLU A 16 -11.92 -9.69 2.67
C GLU A 16 -11.73 -8.20 2.34
N ALA A 17 -10.50 -7.68 2.51
CA ALA A 17 -10.16 -6.31 2.15
C ALA A 17 -10.33 -6.07 0.64
N GLU A 18 -9.86 -7.00 -0.20
CA GLU A 18 -10.02 -6.93 -1.66
C GLU A 18 -11.48 -7.08 -2.10
N ARG A 19 -12.19 -8.07 -1.56
CA ARG A 19 -13.60 -8.33 -1.86
C ARG A 19 -14.46 -7.10 -1.65
N SER A 20 -14.19 -6.33 -0.61
CA SER A 20 -14.92 -5.08 -0.32
C SER A 20 -14.80 -4.04 -1.44
N SER A 21 -13.71 -4.08 -2.22
CA SER A 21 -13.38 -3.11 -3.27
C SER A 21 -13.86 -3.52 -4.67
N TYR A 22 -14.21 -4.79 -4.88
CA TYR A 22 -14.62 -5.29 -6.20
C TYR A 22 -16.14 -5.26 -6.43
N ASN A 23 -16.54 -5.20 -7.70
CA ASN A 23 -17.93 -5.32 -8.13
C ASN A 23 -18.47 -6.74 -7.95
N GLN A 24 -19.80 -6.89 -8.04
CA GLN A 24 -20.47 -8.19 -7.81
C GLN A 24 -19.94 -9.31 -8.71
N MET A 25 -19.74 -9.04 -10.00
CA MET A 25 -19.25 -10.03 -10.96
C MET A 25 -17.89 -10.60 -10.57
N PHE A 26 -16.95 -9.76 -10.14
CA PHE A 26 -15.63 -10.22 -9.70
C PHE A 26 -15.72 -11.04 -8.40
N ARG A 27 -16.62 -10.66 -7.47
CA ARG A 27 -16.87 -11.41 -6.23
C ARG A 27 -17.44 -12.80 -6.47
N GLU A 28 -18.15 -13.01 -7.58
CA GLU A 28 -18.70 -14.31 -7.98
C GLU A 28 -17.66 -15.19 -8.67
N LEU A 29 -16.72 -14.60 -9.41
CA LEU A 29 -15.66 -15.33 -10.13
C LEU A 29 -14.49 -15.72 -9.23
N VAL A 30 -14.03 -14.81 -8.37
CA VAL A 30 -12.88 -15.04 -7.48
C VAL A 30 -13.38 -15.43 -6.11
N THR A 31 -13.56 -16.73 -5.90
CA THR A 31 -13.88 -17.28 -4.58
C THR A 31 -12.68 -17.17 -3.63
N LYS A 32 -12.95 -17.23 -2.33
CA LYS A 32 -11.90 -17.28 -1.30
C LYS A 32 -10.90 -18.40 -1.56
N GLN A 33 -11.38 -19.59 -1.93
CA GLN A 33 -10.51 -20.74 -2.19
C GLN A 33 -9.56 -20.48 -3.36
N ILE A 34 -10.07 -19.91 -4.46
CA ILE A 34 -9.25 -19.55 -5.62
C ILE A 34 -8.20 -18.52 -5.22
N TYR A 35 -8.62 -17.45 -4.53
CA TYR A 35 -7.72 -16.40 -4.07
C TYR A 35 -6.58 -16.95 -3.20
N LEU A 36 -6.90 -17.77 -2.19
CA LEU A 36 -5.91 -18.35 -1.30
C LEU A 36 -4.95 -19.29 -2.05
N ALA A 37 -5.44 -20.10 -2.97
CA ALA A 37 -4.61 -20.99 -3.78
C ALA A 37 -3.61 -20.20 -4.63
N GLU A 38 -4.09 -19.20 -5.38
CA GLU A 38 -3.29 -18.39 -6.29
C GLU A 38 -2.22 -17.54 -5.56
N THR A 39 -2.54 -17.05 -4.36
CA THR A 39 -1.68 -16.09 -3.63
C THR A 39 -0.76 -16.74 -2.59
N SER A 40 -0.98 -18.01 -2.23
CA SER A 40 -0.23 -18.71 -1.18
C SER A 40 1.29 -18.76 -1.37
N GLY A 41 1.77 -18.71 -2.61
CA GLY A 41 3.20 -18.75 -2.95
C GLY A 41 3.87 -17.38 -3.05
N TYR A 42 3.15 -16.28 -2.88
CA TYR A 42 3.70 -14.94 -3.08
C TYR A 42 4.45 -14.45 -1.85
N GLN A 43 5.52 -13.69 -2.08
CA GLN A 43 6.19 -12.97 -1.00
C GLN A 43 5.25 -11.89 -0.48
N ALA A 44 5.04 -11.85 0.83
CA ALA A 44 4.06 -10.98 1.42
C ALA A 44 4.41 -10.61 2.86
N ILE A 45 3.86 -9.47 3.29
CA ILE A 45 3.94 -8.96 4.66
C ILE A 45 2.56 -8.53 5.13
N GLY A 46 2.26 -8.81 6.39
CA GLY A 46 1.04 -8.38 7.06
C GLY A 46 1.18 -7.01 7.73
N PHE A 47 0.05 -6.33 7.89
CA PHE A 47 -0.08 -5.15 8.73
C PHE A 47 -0.92 -5.51 9.96
N GLU A 48 -0.43 -5.14 11.14
CA GLU A 48 -1.13 -5.37 12.40
C GLU A 48 -1.35 -4.07 13.16
N LEU A 49 -2.54 -3.93 13.74
CA LEU A 49 -2.88 -2.87 14.69
C LEU A 49 -3.36 -3.50 15.99
N ASP A 50 -2.62 -3.26 17.08
CA ASP A 50 -2.93 -3.79 18.41
C ASP A 50 -3.17 -5.32 18.40
N GLY A 51 -2.37 -6.05 17.60
CA GLY A 51 -2.42 -7.51 17.46
C GLY A 51 -3.47 -8.03 16.48
N ARG A 52 -4.31 -7.16 15.89
CA ARG A 52 -5.27 -7.54 14.84
C ARG A 52 -4.64 -7.32 13.46
N CYS A 53 -4.70 -8.33 12.60
CA CYS A 53 -4.36 -8.16 11.19
C CYS A 53 -5.38 -7.25 10.51
N ILE A 54 -4.88 -6.24 9.79
CA ILE A 54 -5.71 -5.22 9.12
C ILE A 54 -5.57 -5.27 7.59
N GLY A 55 -4.65 -6.08 7.06
CA GLY A 55 -4.31 -6.16 5.64
C GLY A 55 -2.82 -6.42 5.44
N GLY A 56 -2.29 -5.98 4.30
CA GLY A 56 -0.87 -6.16 3.99
C GLY A 56 -0.48 -5.76 2.58
N ALA A 57 0.71 -6.21 2.20
CA ALA A 57 1.24 -6.08 0.85
C ALA A 57 1.79 -7.43 0.37
N MET A 58 1.66 -7.69 -0.92
CA MET A 58 2.21 -8.87 -1.57
C MET A 58 2.87 -8.52 -2.91
N LEU A 59 3.88 -9.29 -3.29
CA LEU A 59 4.52 -9.20 -4.60
C LEU A 59 3.99 -10.31 -5.49
N CYS A 60 2.97 -9.97 -6.27
CA CYS A 60 2.52 -10.80 -7.38
C CYS A 60 3.62 -10.84 -8.47
N PRO A 61 3.58 -11.81 -9.40
CA PRO A 61 4.61 -12.00 -10.42
C PRO A 61 4.98 -10.73 -11.18
N LYS A 62 3.99 -9.86 -11.47
CA LYS A 62 4.20 -8.60 -12.18
C LYS A 62 4.07 -7.34 -11.33
N TYR A 63 3.30 -7.39 -10.25
CA TYR A 63 2.84 -6.18 -9.55
C TYR A 63 3.02 -6.27 -8.05
N ALA A 64 3.19 -5.12 -7.39
CA ALA A 64 2.98 -4.98 -5.97
C ALA A 64 1.49 -4.74 -5.72
N HIS A 65 0.90 -5.56 -4.87
CA HIS A 65 -0.50 -5.49 -4.50
C HIS A 65 -0.63 -5.11 -3.02
N PHE A 66 -1.55 -4.20 -2.71
CA PHE A 66 -1.80 -3.69 -1.36
C PHE A 66 -3.29 -3.72 -1.09
N SER A 67 -3.68 -4.29 0.04
CA SER A 67 -5.07 -4.28 0.46
C SER A 67 -5.17 -4.16 1.97
N VAL A 68 -6.11 -3.35 2.43
CA VAL A 68 -6.36 -3.07 3.85
C VAL A 68 -7.86 -2.95 4.04
N LEU A 69 -8.37 -3.52 5.12
CA LEU A 69 -9.78 -3.47 5.45
C LEU A 69 -10.28 -2.00 5.49
N PRO A 70 -11.48 -1.71 4.97
CA PRO A 70 -12.00 -0.35 4.82
C PRO A 70 -11.93 0.52 6.08
N GLU A 71 -12.19 -0.06 7.25
CA GLU A 71 -12.18 0.67 8.52
C GLU A 71 -10.78 1.15 8.96
N TYR A 72 -9.71 0.64 8.35
CA TYR A 72 -8.32 1.07 8.61
C TYR A 72 -7.72 1.87 7.46
N HIS A 73 -8.52 2.30 6.48
CA HIS A 73 -8.07 3.20 5.43
C HIS A 73 -7.57 4.52 6.04
N GLY A 74 -6.33 4.90 5.72
CA GLY A 74 -5.65 6.05 6.32
C GLY A 74 -4.72 5.67 7.47
N THR A 75 -5.10 4.73 8.35
CA THR A 75 -4.24 4.28 9.46
C THR A 75 -2.99 3.59 8.94
N TRP A 76 -3.11 2.74 7.92
CA TRP A 76 -1.95 2.04 7.38
C TRP A 76 -0.91 2.97 6.73
N THR A 77 -1.23 4.26 6.49
CA THR A 77 -0.29 5.25 5.90
C THR A 77 0.97 5.48 6.71
N PHE A 78 0.93 5.20 8.01
CA PHE A 78 2.12 5.24 8.87
C PHE A 78 3.14 4.13 8.56
N LEU A 79 2.72 3.04 7.92
CA LEU A 79 3.59 1.92 7.53
C LEU A 79 4.22 2.08 6.15
N TRP A 80 3.80 3.06 5.34
CA TRP A 80 4.15 3.13 3.92
C TRP A 80 5.64 3.08 3.64
N ARG A 81 6.42 3.84 4.41
CA ARG A 81 7.87 3.90 4.20
C ARG A 81 8.48 2.50 4.36
N GLN A 82 8.12 1.80 5.42
CA GLN A 82 8.62 0.47 5.71
C GLN A 82 8.11 -0.55 4.67
N THR A 83 6.87 -0.41 4.22
CA THR A 83 6.30 -1.25 3.15
C THR A 83 7.03 -1.05 1.82
N LEU A 84 7.36 0.19 1.46
CA LEU A 84 8.10 0.51 0.24
C LEU A 84 9.57 0.07 0.35
N GLU A 85 10.21 0.28 1.51
CA GLU A 85 11.55 -0.25 1.80
C GLU A 85 11.59 -1.77 1.64
N TRP A 86 10.56 -2.47 2.14
CA TRP A 86 10.39 -3.89 1.89
C TRP A 86 10.30 -4.14 0.38
N ILE A 87 9.29 -3.63 -0.33
CA ILE A 87 9.09 -3.86 -1.77
C ILE A 87 10.37 -3.65 -2.60
N PHE A 88 11.05 -2.53 -2.40
CA PHE A 88 12.22 -2.19 -3.20
C PHE A 88 13.45 -3.03 -2.88
N ALA A 89 13.51 -3.64 -1.69
CA ALA A 89 14.54 -4.63 -1.38
C ALA A 89 14.36 -5.94 -2.16
N GLN A 90 13.13 -6.25 -2.60
CA GLN A 90 12.87 -7.43 -3.43
C GLN A 90 12.84 -7.11 -4.93
N ARG A 91 12.26 -5.97 -5.32
CA ARG A 91 12.06 -5.59 -6.72
C ARG A 91 12.04 -4.07 -6.90
N CYS A 92 13.02 -3.53 -7.62
CA CYS A 92 13.09 -2.11 -8.00
C CYS A 92 13.54 -1.98 -9.47
N PRO A 93 12.75 -1.33 -10.35
CA PRO A 93 11.45 -0.71 -10.08
C PRO A 93 10.37 -1.74 -9.73
N ALA A 94 9.35 -1.32 -8.97
CA ALA A 94 8.15 -2.12 -8.70
C ALA A 94 6.94 -1.48 -9.38
N TYR A 95 6.04 -2.31 -9.90
CA TYR A 95 4.87 -1.82 -10.63
C TYR A 95 3.60 -1.95 -9.78
N ALA A 96 2.76 -0.91 -9.76
CA ALA A 96 1.51 -0.91 -9.01
C ALA A 96 0.33 -0.54 -9.92
N PRO A 97 -0.61 -1.48 -10.18
CA PRO A 97 -1.86 -1.15 -10.84
C PRO A 97 -2.76 -0.37 -9.89
N VAL A 98 -3.32 0.73 -10.38
CA VAL A 98 -4.24 1.58 -9.62
C VAL A 98 -5.48 1.85 -10.46
N HIS A 99 -6.64 1.50 -9.92
CA HIS A 99 -7.92 1.79 -10.57
C HIS A 99 -8.08 3.30 -10.82
N VAL A 100 -8.58 3.68 -12.00
CA VAL A 100 -8.72 5.10 -12.42
C VAL A 100 -9.56 5.94 -11.44
N ASP A 101 -10.55 5.30 -10.81
CA ASP A 101 -11.44 5.92 -9.80
C ASP A 101 -10.86 5.96 -8.38
N ASN A 102 -9.71 5.32 -8.13
CA ASN A 102 -9.03 5.41 -6.83
C ASN A 102 -8.25 6.73 -6.73
N VAL A 103 -9.00 7.84 -6.64
CA VAL A 103 -8.46 9.21 -6.61
C VAL A 103 -7.44 9.40 -5.48
N LYS A 104 -7.66 8.75 -4.32
CA LYS A 104 -6.72 8.85 -3.18
C LYS A 104 -5.37 8.22 -3.52
N CYS A 105 -5.37 7.01 -4.07
CA CYS A 105 -4.14 6.33 -4.48
C CYS A 105 -3.44 7.06 -5.63
N ARG A 106 -4.18 7.50 -6.66
CA ARG A 106 -3.60 8.28 -7.77
C ARG A 106 -2.93 9.57 -7.31
N ARG A 107 -3.58 10.32 -6.42
CA ARG A 107 -2.98 11.51 -5.80
C ARG A 107 -1.74 11.16 -4.97
N PHE A 108 -1.72 9.99 -4.34
CA PHE A 108 -0.54 9.50 -3.64
C PHE A 108 0.60 9.20 -4.63
N MET A 109 0.34 8.48 -5.71
CA MET A 109 1.34 8.18 -6.75
C MET A 109 1.94 9.47 -7.34
N GLN A 110 1.08 10.42 -7.72
CA GLN A 110 1.48 11.73 -8.23
C GLN A 110 2.35 12.52 -7.25
N ARG A 111 1.98 12.55 -5.96
CA ARG A 111 2.79 13.22 -4.93
C ARG A 111 4.17 12.58 -4.74
N ASN A 112 4.37 11.34 -5.16
CA ASN A 112 5.66 10.67 -5.10
C ASN A 112 6.41 10.73 -6.45
N ASN A 113 5.88 11.45 -7.44
CA ASN A 113 6.43 11.59 -8.79
C ASN A 113 6.67 10.23 -9.47
N TRP A 114 5.79 9.26 -9.23
CA TRP A 114 5.81 8.01 -9.97
C TRP A 114 5.00 8.13 -11.24
N GLU A 115 5.57 7.65 -12.33
CA GLU A 115 5.04 7.81 -13.67
C GLU A 115 4.07 6.68 -14.02
N ILE A 116 3.08 7.01 -14.85
CA ILE A 116 2.21 6.01 -15.46
C ILE A 116 2.95 5.49 -16.69
N ILE A 117 3.25 4.19 -16.70
CA ILE A 117 3.96 3.55 -17.82
C ILE A 117 3.04 2.78 -18.76
N ASP A 118 1.84 2.43 -18.28
CA ASP A 118 0.87 1.66 -19.04
C ASP A 118 -0.56 1.88 -18.51
N THR A 119 -1.57 1.52 -19.30
CA THR A 119 -2.98 1.51 -18.91
C THR A 119 -3.65 0.26 -19.45
N VAL A 120 -4.23 -0.55 -18.55
CA VAL A 120 -4.88 -1.82 -18.89
C VAL A 120 -6.31 -1.79 -18.36
N GLY A 121 -7.28 -1.66 -19.27
CA GLY A 121 -8.69 -1.48 -18.90
C GLY A 121 -8.87 -0.24 -18.03
N GLU A 122 -9.42 -0.44 -16.82
CA GLU A 122 -9.67 0.63 -15.84
C GLU A 122 -8.50 0.85 -14.86
N PHE A 123 -7.32 0.27 -15.14
CA PHE A 123 -6.13 0.39 -14.29
C PHE A 123 -5.01 1.17 -14.96
N GLN A 124 -4.43 2.11 -14.24
CA GLN A 124 -3.17 2.78 -14.59
C GLN A 124 -2.02 2.07 -13.88
N ILE A 125 -0.97 1.71 -14.62
CA ILE A 125 0.20 1.03 -14.07
C ILE A 125 1.27 2.08 -13.75
N TYR A 126 1.60 2.20 -12.47
CA TYR A 126 2.65 3.10 -12.01
C TYR A 126 3.97 2.38 -11.84
N GLU A 127 5.06 2.99 -12.32
CA GLU A 127 6.42 2.56 -12.01
C GLU A 127 6.90 3.25 -10.72
N MET A 128 7.09 2.46 -9.67
CA MET A 128 7.54 2.93 -8.37
C MET A 128 9.04 2.68 -8.20
N ASP A 129 9.75 3.73 -7.78
CA ASP A 129 11.19 3.71 -7.57
C ASP A 129 11.63 4.15 -6.17
N LEU A 130 12.89 3.86 -5.86
CA LEU A 130 13.54 4.21 -4.60
C LEU A 130 13.63 5.73 -4.37
N GLN A 131 13.60 6.55 -5.41
CA GLN A 131 13.71 8.00 -5.24
C GLN A 131 12.55 8.56 -4.40
N ALA A 132 11.39 7.90 -4.41
CA ALA A 132 10.27 8.28 -3.55
C ALA A 132 10.56 8.13 -2.06
N LEU A 133 11.39 7.17 -1.64
CA LEU A 133 11.79 7.04 -0.23
C LEU A 133 12.56 8.28 0.23
N THR A 134 13.47 8.79 -0.60
CA THR A 134 14.21 10.03 -0.36
C THR A 134 13.25 11.21 -0.20
N ARG A 135 12.26 11.34 -1.10
CA ARG A 135 11.24 12.39 -1.05
C ARG A 135 10.38 12.33 0.22
N LEU A 136 9.99 11.13 0.65
CA LEU A 136 9.23 10.91 1.88
C LEU A 136 10.03 11.29 3.14
N ALA A 137 11.33 10.97 3.18
CA ALA A 137 12.20 11.34 4.28
C ALA A 137 12.31 12.87 4.43
N THR A 138 12.58 13.60 3.35
CA THR A 138 12.73 15.08 3.37
C THR A 138 11.47 15.81 3.84
N ARG A 139 10.27 15.28 3.51
CA ARG A 139 8.98 15.86 3.93
C ARG A 139 8.72 15.77 5.43
N ARG A 140 9.18 14.70 6.08
CA ARG A 140 9.02 14.54 7.53
C ARG A 140 9.90 15.54 8.30
N TYR A 141 11.12 15.78 7.81
CA TYR A 141 12.03 16.78 8.38
C TYR A 141 11.51 18.22 8.24
N SER A 142 10.92 18.56 7.10
CA SER A 142 10.36 19.91 6.87
C SER A 142 9.12 20.21 7.71
N ARG A 143 8.30 19.21 8.06
CA ARG A 143 7.18 19.39 8.99
C ARG A 143 7.65 19.55 10.44
N ILE A 144 8.60 18.74 10.90
CA ILE A 144 9.11 18.84 12.29
C ILE A 144 9.77 20.21 12.53
N SER A 145 10.53 20.72 11.55
CA SER A 145 11.19 22.03 11.65
C SER A 145 10.21 23.21 11.60
N GLN A 146 9.05 23.09 10.95
CA GLN A 146 7.99 24.10 11.01
C GLN A 146 7.24 24.09 12.35
N THR A 147 6.93 22.92 12.91
CA THR A 147 6.25 22.82 14.20
C THR A 147 7.13 23.35 15.35
N GLN A 148 8.45 23.13 15.30
CA GLN A 148 9.39 23.68 16.29
C GLN A 148 9.56 25.21 16.19
N LYS A 149 9.45 25.80 14.99
CA LYS A 149 9.48 27.26 14.83
C LYS A 149 8.22 27.94 15.37
N MET A 150 7.06 27.28 15.32
CA MET A 150 5.82 27.84 15.86
C MET A 150 5.74 27.77 17.39
N SER A 151 6.35 26.76 18.03
CA SER A 151 6.42 26.68 19.50
C SER A 151 7.48 27.61 20.11
N ALA A 152 8.43 28.12 19.31
CA ALA A 152 9.48 29.04 19.77
C ALA A 152 9.10 30.53 19.65
N HIS A 153 7.92 30.87 19.14
CA HIS A 153 7.42 32.26 19.03
C HIS A 153 6.11 32.48 19.81
N GLY A 154 5.81 31.58 20.76
CA GLY A 154 4.64 31.63 21.64
C GLY A 154 5.01 31.70 23.13
N LEU A 155 6.04 32.48 23.48
CA LEU A 155 6.31 32.95 24.84
C LEU A 155 6.57 34.45 24.80
#